data_AF-A0A835FPE9-F1
#
_entry.id   AF-A0A835FPE9-F1
#
_cell.length_a   1.000
_cell.length_b   1.000
_cell.length_c   1.000
_cell.angle_alpha   90.00
_cell.angle_beta   90.00
_cell.angle_gamma   90.00
#
_symmetry.space_group_name_H-M   'P 1'
#
loop_
_entity.id
_entity.type
_entity.pdbx_description
1 polymer ?
#
loop_
_entity_poly.entity_id
_entity_poly.type
_entity_poly.pdbx_seq_one_letter_code
_entity_poly.pdbx_strand_id
1 'polypeptide(L)'
;MEETNNGDGRAKKNKHHFVLVHGLCHGAWCWYKAATALRRAGHRVTAPDMAGCGAHPARLAEVRTFEEYSRPLLDAVAALPPGERAVLVGHSHGGCGVALAAERFPEKVAAAVFVAASMPAVGRSMGAATTDEVRQIPGRALNRVTFDLSGNAAACRKLHVINRPDFFLDTKVLDQENPDIPGHPVIFGPKFVAQRLYQLSPPEVSQTEPRSVLLLPVNDLTLALSLIRPANRFNEDPLMKDENLLTEAGYGSVRRVFVVVEDDLGIPAEFQRRMIALSPAGVEVEAMDAGGADHMAMLSRPEELVERLIRIADNCVDGRV
;
A
#
# COMPACT_ATOMS: atom_id res chain seq x y z
N MET A 1 19.72 -55.41 -14.05
CA MET A 1 18.64 -54.61 -13.44
C MET A 1 19.21 -53.21 -13.28
N GLU A 2 18.96 -52.36 -14.27
CA GLU A 2 19.25 -50.92 -14.19
C GLU A 2 18.11 -50.26 -13.42
N GLU A 3 18.42 -49.67 -12.26
CA GLU A 3 17.50 -48.77 -11.57
C GLU A 3 17.52 -47.42 -12.29
N THR A 4 16.40 -47.11 -12.93
CA THR A 4 16.14 -45.81 -13.54
C THR A 4 15.91 -44.75 -12.46
N ASN A 5 16.84 -43.82 -12.37
CA ASN A 5 16.74 -42.62 -11.55
C ASN A 5 15.70 -41.67 -12.16
N ASN A 6 14.43 -41.80 -11.74
CA ASN A 6 13.37 -40.84 -12.03
C ASN A 6 13.61 -39.56 -11.22
N GLY A 7 14.49 -38.69 -11.71
CA GLY A 7 14.61 -37.32 -11.23
C GLY A 7 13.36 -36.52 -11.61
N ASP A 8 12.51 -36.24 -10.63
CA ASP A 8 11.42 -35.27 -10.73
C ASP A 8 12.01 -33.90 -11.14
N GLY A 9 11.85 -33.54 -12.41
CA GLY A 9 12.37 -32.34 -13.05
C GLY A 9 11.68 -31.04 -12.63
N ARG A 10 11.31 -30.90 -11.34
CA ARG A 10 10.89 -29.60 -10.80
C ARG A 10 12.10 -28.68 -10.74
N ALA A 11 12.18 -27.75 -11.69
CA ALA A 11 13.09 -26.61 -11.63
C ALA A 11 13.09 -26.04 -10.20
N LYS A 12 14.27 -25.86 -9.60
CA LYS A 12 14.41 -25.22 -8.28
C LYS A 12 13.74 -23.86 -8.36
N LYS A 13 12.58 -23.69 -7.72
CA LYS A 13 11.94 -22.38 -7.59
C LYS A 13 12.84 -21.47 -6.77
N ASN A 14 13.13 -20.28 -7.30
CA ASN A 14 13.94 -19.29 -6.60
C ASN A 14 13.23 -18.85 -5.31
N LYS A 15 13.94 -18.88 -4.19
CA LYS A 15 13.40 -18.48 -2.89
C LYS A 15 13.66 -17.00 -2.64
N HIS A 16 12.63 -16.19 -2.85
CA HIS A 16 12.64 -14.75 -2.52
C HIS A 16 12.23 -14.43 -1.08
N HIS A 17 12.58 -13.23 -0.64
CA HIS A 17 12.09 -12.62 0.60
C HIS A 17 11.23 -11.39 0.28
N PHE A 18 9.97 -11.43 0.69
CA PHE A 18 9.03 -10.32 0.56
C PHE A 18 8.86 -9.59 1.90
N VAL A 19 8.95 -8.26 1.87
CA VAL A 19 8.59 -7.39 2.99
C VAL A 19 7.33 -6.62 2.62
N LEU A 20 6.23 -6.89 3.30
CA LEU A 20 4.89 -6.39 2.97
C LEU A 20 4.51 -5.22 3.90
N VAL A 21 4.25 -4.05 3.33
CA VAL A 21 4.04 -2.78 4.05
C VAL A 21 2.60 -2.31 3.84
N HIS A 22 1.85 -2.23 4.93
CA HIS A 22 0.43 -1.85 4.92
C HIS A 22 0.21 -0.35 4.71
N GLY A 23 -1.00 0.02 4.29
CA GLY A 23 -1.44 1.42 4.18
C GLY A 23 -1.91 2.06 5.49
N LEU A 24 -2.43 3.29 5.38
CA LEU A 24 -3.02 4.02 6.52
C LEU A 24 -4.11 3.20 7.20
N CYS A 25 -4.21 3.38 8.51
CA CYS A 25 -5.21 2.77 9.40
C CYS A 25 -5.15 1.23 9.52
N HIS A 26 -4.36 0.56 8.69
CA HIS A 26 -4.20 -0.89 8.68
C HIS A 26 -2.99 -1.32 9.50
N GLY A 27 -2.75 -2.63 9.54
CA GLY A 27 -1.57 -3.27 10.10
C GLY A 27 -1.16 -4.46 9.24
N ALA A 28 -0.13 -5.20 9.66
CA ALA A 28 0.36 -6.42 9.03
C ALA A 28 -0.75 -7.46 8.79
N TRP A 29 -1.80 -7.44 9.62
CA TRP A 29 -2.97 -8.32 9.49
C TRP A 29 -3.65 -8.24 8.12
N CYS A 30 -3.59 -7.10 7.41
CA CYS A 30 -4.22 -6.97 6.09
C CYS A 30 -3.57 -7.87 5.03
N TRP A 31 -2.34 -8.32 5.27
CA TRP A 31 -1.60 -9.18 4.35
C TRP A 31 -1.84 -10.68 4.57
N TYR A 32 -2.69 -11.10 5.52
CA TYR A 32 -2.73 -12.50 5.97
C TYR A 32 -2.95 -13.51 4.85
N LYS A 33 -3.83 -13.23 3.87
CA LYS A 33 -4.07 -14.12 2.71
C LYS A 33 -2.85 -14.19 1.79
N ALA A 34 -2.39 -13.03 1.29
CA ALA A 34 -1.22 -12.95 0.39
C ALA A 34 0.07 -13.48 1.05
N ALA A 35 0.31 -13.18 2.33
CA ALA A 35 1.45 -13.69 3.08
C ALA A 35 1.39 -15.22 3.24
N THR A 36 0.20 -15.78 3.47
CA THR A 36 0.01 -17.24 3.53
C THR A 36 0.28 -17.88 2.17
N ALA A 37 -0.21 -17.29 1.09
CA ALA A 37 0.02 -17.78 -0.27
C ALA A 37 1.50 -17.73 -0.68
N LEU A 38 2.21 -16.62 -0.40
CA LEU A 38 3.65 -16.49 -0.62
C LEU A 38 4.45 -17.52 0.17
N ARG A 39 4.12 -17.75 1.45
CA ARG A 39 4.76 -18.78 2.28
C ARG A 39 4.48 -20.19 1.75
N ARG A 40 3.24 -20.47 1.32
CA ARG A 40 2.86 -21.74 0.69
C ARG A 40 3.62 -21.99 -0.62
N ALA A 41 3.95 -20.93 -1.35
CA ALA A 41 4.79 -20.99 -2.54
C ALA A 41 6.30 -21.17 -2.24
N GLY A 42 6.71 -21.15 -0.97
CA GLY A 42 8.09 -21.40 -0.52
C GLY A 42 8.91 -20.15 -0.21
N HIS A 43 8.31 -18.96 -0.29
CA HIS A 43 9.00 -17.69 -0.07
C HIS A 43 9.04 -17.28 1.40
N ARG A 44 10.04 -16.47 1.76
CA ARG A 44 10.10 -15.83 3.09
C ARG A 44 9.26 -14.57 3.06
N VAL A 45 8.49 -14.33 4.13
CA VAL A 45 7.60 -13.16 4.21
C VAL A 45 7.72 -12.51 5.58
N THR A 46 8.06 -11.23 5.57
CA THR A 46 8.03 -10.32 6.72
C THR A 46 6.94 -9.29 6.48
N ALA A 47 6.07 -9.06 7.46
CA ALA A 47 5.03 -8.04 7.38
C ALA A 47 5.04 -7.28 8.71
N PRO A 48 5.78 -6.16 8.82
CA PRO A 48 5.85 -5.39 10.05
C PRO A 48 4.55 -4.60 10.27
N ASP A 49 4.15 -4.45 11.52
CA ASP A 49 3.26 -3.37 11.93
C ASP A 49 4.09 -2.09 12.07
N MET A 50 3.74 -1.05 11.32
CA MET A 50 4.37 0.27 11.45
C MET A 50 4.10 0.86 12.84
N ALA A 51 4.91 1.82 13.29
CA ALA A 51 4.76 2.33 14.64
C ALA A 51 3.38 2.98 14.84
N GLY A 52 2.66 2.58 15.89
CA GLY A 52 1.30 3.06 16.15
C GLY A 52 0.19 2.31 15.38
N CYS A 53 0.53 1.34 14.53
CA CYS A 53 -0.39 0.57 13.72
C CYS A 53 -0.52 -0.90 14.17
N GLY A 54 -1.58 -1.57 13.72
CA GLY A 54 -1.85 -2.99 14.02
C GLY A 54 -1.63 -3.36 15.48
N ALA A 55 -0.77 -4.34 15.75
CA ALA A 55 -0.41 -4.79 17.10
C ALA A 55 0.84 -4.10 17.68
N HIS A 56 1.39 -3.08 17.01
CA HIS A 56 2.55 -2.34 17.51
C HIS A 56 2.22 -1.68 18.87
N PRO A 57 3.12 -1.77 19.88
CA PRO A 57 2.84 -1.32 21.25
C PRO A 57 2.72 0.20 21.38
N ALA A 58 3.43 0.96 20.54
CA ALA A 58 3.35 2.42 20.55
C ALA A 58 1.92 2.93 20.28
N ARG A 59 1.58 4.03 20.94
CA ARG A 59 0.36 4.80 20.65
C ARG A 59 0.63 5.82 19.55
N LEU A 60 -0.42 6.24 18.84
CA LEU A 60 -0.26 7.22 17.76
C LEU A 60 0.35 8.54 18.26
N ALA A 61 -0.05 9.00 19.46
CA ALA A 61 0.47 10.22 20.09
C ALA A 61 1.95 10.14 20.52
N GLU A 62 2.57 8.96 20.41
CA GLU A 62 3.99 8.73 20.71
C GLU A 62 4.87 8.73 19.45
N VAL A 63 4.27 8.61 18.26
CA VAL A 63 4.98 8.52 16.97
C VAL A 63 5.01 9.89 16.31
N ARG A 64 6.16 10.58 16.41
CA ARG A 64 6.28 12.00 16.11
C ARG A 64 6.66 12.30 14.68
N THR A 65 7.38 11.39 14.04
CA THR A 65 7.90 11.60 12.68
C THR A 65 7.56 10.46 11.73
N PHE A 66 7.63 10.73 10.44
CA PHE A 66 7.47 9.67 9.43
C PHE A 66 8.58 8.61 9.49
N GLU A 67 9.78 8.98 9.94
CA GLU A 67 10.88 8.03 10.14
C GLU A 67 10.61 7.12 11.35
N GLU A 68 10.10 7.65 12.46
CA GLU A 68 9.65 6.85 13.61
C GLU A 68 8.50 5.91 13.24
N TYR A 69 7.52 6.41 12.48
CA TYR A 69 6.45 5.61 11.90
C TYR A 69 7.00 4.44 11.09
N SER A 70 8.01 4.71 10.26
CA SER A 70 8.62 3.74 9.35
C SER A 70 9.68 2.85 9.99
N ARG A 71 10.01 3.07 11.26
CA ARG A 71 11.13 2.38 11.93
C ARG A 71 11.04 0.85 11.88
N PRO A 72 9.87 0.21 12.11
CA PRO A 72 9.76 -1.25 12.01
C PRO A 72 10.13 -1.81 10.63
N LEU A 73 9.80 -1.09 9.55
CA LEU A 73 10.21 -1.45 8.19
C LEU A 73 11.72 -1.25 8.00
N LEU A 74 12.24 -0.09 8.40
CA LEU A 74 13.66 0.24 8.24
C LEU A 74 14.55 -0.77 9.00
N ASP A 75 14.18 -1.12 10.23
CA ASP A 75 14.88 -2.11 11.03
C ASP A 75 14.83 -3.52 10.39
N ALA A 76 13.68 -3.91 9.81
CA ALA A 76 13.54 -5.18 9.12
C ALA A 76 14.43 -5.29 7.86
N VAL A 77 14.56 -4.20 7.10
CA VAL A 77 15.45 -4.14 5.92
C VAL A 77 16.91 -4.07 6.35
N ALA A 78 17.24 -3.26 7.36
CA ALA A 78 18.58 -3.16 7.92
C ALA A 78 19.08 -4.51 8.46
N ALA A 79 18.21 -5.32 9.05
CA ALA A 79 18.52 -6.64 9.60
C ALA A 79 18.68 -7.75 8.55
N LEU A 80 18.49 -7.48 7.25
CA LEU A 80 18.75 -8.47 6.22
C LEU A 80 20.23 -8.91 6.22
N PRO A 81 20.51 -10.23 6.12
CA PRO A 81 21.87 -10.76 6.05
C PRO A 81 22.71 -10.10 4.94
N PRO A 82 24.04 -10.04 5.10
CA PRO A 82 24.94 -9.55 4.05
C PRO A 82 24.70 -10.27 2.72
N GLY A 83 24.48 -9.50 1.65
CA GLY A 83 24.21 -10.01 0.31
C GLY A 83 22.77 -10.44 0.04
N GLU A 84 21.89 -10.50 1.06
CA GLU A 84 20.46 -10.74 0.85
C GLU A 84 19.75 -9.45 0.42
N ARG A 85 18.88 -9.57 -0.60
CA ARG A 85 17.99 -8.50 -1.06
C ARG A 85 16.54 -8.94 -0.92
N ALA A 86 15.66 -8.02 -0.55
CA ALA A 86 14.23 -8.28 -0.42
C ALA A 86 13.40 -7.52 -1.46
N VAL A 87 12.25 -8.08 -1.83
CA VAL A 87 11.21 -7.37 -2.59
C VAL A 87 10.35 -6.63 -1.58
N LEU A 88 10.39 -5.30 -1.62
CA LEU A 88 9.56 -4.45 -0.75
C LEU A 88 8.24 -4.19 -1.46
N VAL A 89 7.12 -4.48 -0.81
CA VAL A 89 5.78 -4.32 -1.38
C VAL A 89 4.99 -3.33 -0.52
N GLY A 90 4.76 -2.13 -1.05
CA GLY A 90 4.01 -1.08 -0.39
C GLY A 90 2.59 -1.01 -0.92
N HIS A 91 1.60 -1.03 -0.03
CA HIS A 91 0.19 -0.79 -0.35
C HIS A 91 -0.24 0.60 0.11
N SER A 92 -0.99 1.32 -0.73
CA SER A 92 -1.53 2.65 -0.38
C SER A 92 -0.41 3.57 0.15
N HIS A 93 -0.61 4.22 1.29
CA HIS A 93 0.40 5.06 1.96
C HIS A 93 1.71 4.32 2.32
N GLY A 94 1.68 3.00 2.44
CA GLY A 94 2.87 2.17 2.68
C GLY A 94 3.93 2.31 1.59
N GLY A 95 3.55 2.78 0.40
CA GLY A 95 4.49 3.15 -0.66
C GLY A 95 5.51 4.23 -0.25
N CYS A 96 5.13 5.18 0.61
CA CYS A 96 6.09 6.17 1.14
C CYS A 96 7.16 5.50 2.04
N GLY A 97 6.77 4.49 2.82
CA GLY A 97 7.71 3.73 3.65
C GLY A 97 8.68 2.92 2.80
N VAL A 98 8.17 2.30 1.72
CA VAL A 98 9.00 1.59 0.74
C VAL A 98 9.98 2.53 0.04
N ALA A 99 9.55 3.72 -0.37
CA ALA A 99 10.43 4.71 -0.98
C ALA A 99 11.55 5.14 -0.02
N LEU A 100 11.22 5.40 1.25
CA LEU A 100 12.22 5.72 2.27
C LEU A 100 13.20 4.57 2.53
N ALA A 101 12.71 3.33 2.62
CA ALA A 101 13.57 2.16 2.81
C ALA A 101 14.51 1.94 1.61
N ALA A 102 14.02 2.13 0.39
CA ALA A 102 14.81 2.05 -0.83
C ALA A 102 15.84 3.20 -0.96
N GLU A 103 15.54 4.40 -0.44
CA GLU A 103 16.52 5.48 -0.33
C GLU A 103 17.63 5.16 0.67
N ARG A 104 17.29 4.56 1.82
CA ARG A 104 18.24 4.29 2.90
C ARG A 104 19.09 3.04 2.66
N PHE A 105 18.54 2.03 1.98
CA PHE A 105 19.17 0.72 1.79
C PHE A 105 19.01 0.20 0.35
N PRO A 106 19.37 0.98 -0.69
CA PRO A 106 19.16 0.59 -2.09
C PRO A 106 19.80 -0.77 -2.43
N GLU A 107 20.95 -1.08 -1.84
CA GLU A 107 21.68 -2.33 -2.02
C GLU A 107 20.96 -3.57 -1.46
N LYS A 108 20.01 -3.37 -0.54
CA LYS A 108 19.21 -4.45 0.09
C LYS A 108 17.83 -4.62 -0.54
N VAL A 109 17.47 -3.79 -1.50
CA VAL A 109 16.16 -3.85 -2.17
C VAL A 109 16.31 -4.45 -3.55
N ALA A 110 15.70 -5.62 -3.78
CA ALA A 110 15.67 -6.28 -5.08
C ALA A 110 14.74 -5.55 -6.05
N ALA A 111 13.55 -5.19 -5.56
CA ALA A 111 12.59 -4.34 -6.24
C ALA A 111 11.69 -3.63 -5.21
N ALA A 112 11.25 -2.43 -5.54
CA ALA A 112 10.22 -1.68 -4.84
C ALA A 112 8.90 -1.79 -5.62
N VAL A 113 7.93 -2.50 -5.06
CA VAL A 113 6.62 -2.76 -5.67
C VAL A 113 5.55 -1.90 -5.00
N PHE A 114 4.79 -1.16 -5.80
CA PHE A 114 3.74 -0.23 -5.38
C PHE A 114 2.38 -0.80 -5.80
N VAL A 115 1.60 -1.34 -4.87
CA VAL A 115 0.28 -1.94 -5.15
C VAL A 115 -0.80 -0.95 -4.77
N ALA A 116 -1.44 -0.33 -5.77
CA ALA A 116 -2.39 0.78 -5.55
C ALA A 116 -1.89 1.77 -4.48
N ALA A 117 -0.64 2.19 -4.63
CA ALA A 117 0.12 2.87 -3.58
C ALA A 117 0.55 4.29 -3.97
N SER A 118 0.81 5.11 -2.96
CA SER A 118 1.49 6.38 -3.16
C SER A 118 2.91 6.09 -3.65
N MET A 119 3.26 6.57 -4.84
CA MET A 119 4.59 6.41 -5.42
C MET A 119 5.25 7.78 -5.60
N PRO A 120 6.09 8.21 -4.64
CA PRO A 120 6.88 9.43 -4.77
C PRO A 120 7.83 9.40 -5.98
N ALA A 121 8.12 10.57 -6.53
CA ALA A 121 9.10 10.74 -7.60
C ALA A 121 10.38 11.36 -7.04
N VAL A 122 11.53 11.02 -7.62
CA VAL A 122 12.81 11.69 -7.35
C VAL A 122 12.68 13.18 -7.65
N GLY A 123 13.26 14.03 -6.80
CA GLY A 123 13.17 15.49 -6.93
C GLY A 123 11.80 16.09 -6.58
N ARG A 124 10.93 15.31 -5.91
CA ARG A 124 9.64 15.76 -5.38
C ARG A 124 9.48 15.30 -3.94
N SER A 125 8.76 16.10 -3.15
CA SER A 125 8.43 15.71 -1.77
C SER A 125 7.53 14.47 -1.76
N MET A 126 7.77 13.55 -0.83
CA MET A 126 6.90 12.36 -0.66
C MET A 126 5.47 12.75 -0.30
N GLY A 127 5.30 13.85 0.43
CA GLY A 127 4.02 14.45 0.74
C GLY A 127 3.24 14.90 -0.50
N ALA A 128 3.89 15.22 -1.62
CA ALA A 128 3.20 15.60 -2.86
C ALA A 128 2.43 14.42 -3.44
N ALA A 129 2.99 13.20 -3.43
CA ALA A 129 2.28 12.01 -3.93
C ALA A 129 0.97 11.78 -3.17
N THR A 130 0.99 11.92 -1.84
CA THR A 130 -0.20 11.73 -0.98
C THR A 130 -1.15 12.93 -0.96
N THR A 131 -0.66 14.14 -1.27
CA THR A 131 -1.44 15.39 -1.25
C THR A 131 -2.06 15.70 -2.61
N ASP A 132 -1.43 15.31 -3.72
CA ASP A 132 -1.98 15.41 -5.07
C ASP A 132 -3.07 14.37 -5.32
N GLU A 133 -2.92 13.14 -4.80
CA GLU A 133 -4.00 12.14 -4.67
C GLU A 133 -5.25 12.74 -4.06
N VAL A 134 -5.04 13.67 -3.13
CA VAL A 134 -6.05 14.29 -2.30
C VAL A 134 -6.65 15.51 -3.01
N ARG A 135 -5.86 16.54 -3.31
CA ARG A 135 -6.38 17.82 -3.83
C ARG A 135 -7.10 17.72 -5.17
N GLN A 136 -6.86 16.64 -5.91
CA GLN A 136 -7.32 16.49 -7.29
C GLN A 136 -8.50 15.54 -7.44
N ILE A 137 -9.00 14.96 -6.33
CA ILE A 137 -10.30 14.30 -6.28
C ILE A 137 -11.40 15.39 -6.36
N PRO A 138 -12.30 15.32 -7.36
CA PRO A 138 -13.42 16.24 -7.49
C PRO A 138 -14.31 16.21 -6.23
N GLY A 139 -14.58 17.37 -5.63
CA GLY A 139 -15.50 17.51 -4.49
C GLY A 139 -14.86 17.56 -3.09
N ARG A 140 -13.53 17.72 -2.97
CA ARG A 140 -12.81 17.59 -1.69
C ARG A 140 -12.79 18.85 -0.80
N ALA A 141 -13.96 19.32 -0.39
CA ALA A 141 -14.06 19.90 0.94
C ALA A 141 -14.15 18.71 1.91
N LEU A 142 -13.04 18.33 2.55
CA LEU A 142 -13.18 17.62 3.83
C LEU A 142 -13.94 18.59 4.73
N ASN A 143 -15.07 18.19 5.29
CA ASN A 143 -15.89 19.09 6.12
C ASN A 143 -15.07 19.63 7.30
N ARG A 144 -14.40 20.77 7.09
CA ARG A 144 -14.04 21.68 8.15
C ARG A 144 -15.26 22.56 8.30
N VAL A 145 -16.10 22.25 9.29
CA VAL A 145 -17.23 23.12 9.62
C VAL A 145 -16.62 24.40 10.19
N THR A 146 -16.45 25.38 9.33
CA THR A 146 -16.26 26.78 9.69
C THR A 146 -17.24 27.58 8.85
N PHE A 147 -18.22 28.20 9.51
CA PHE A 147 -19.21 29.08 8.89
C PHE A 147 -18.51 30.32 8.32
N ASP A 148 -18.80 30.68 7.07
CA ASP A 148 -18.66 32.06 6.61
C ASP A 148 -19.59 32.38 5.42
N LEU A 149 -20.19 33.57 5.48
CA LEU A 149 -21.24 34.12 4.64
C LEU A 149 -20.64 35.11 3.62
N SER A 150 -20.16 34.63 2.46
CA SER A 150 -19.99 35.52 1.30
C SER A 150 -19.78 34.72 0.01
N GLY A 151 -20.81 34.66 -0.84
CA GLY A 151 -20.72 34.05 -2.16
C GLY A 151 -20.10 34.98 -3.21
N ASN A 152 -19.33 34.42 -4.15
CA ASN A 152 -19.58 34.54 -5.60
C ASN A 152 -18.61 33.66 -6.43
N ALA A 153 -19.06 33.20 -7.60
CA ALA A 153 -18.38 32.24 -8.47
C ALA A 153 -18.26 32.74 -9.92
N ALA A 154 -17.11 32.51 -10.57
CA ALA A 154 -16.93 32.41 -12.03
C ALA A 154 -15.46 32.07 -12.38
N ALA A 155 -15.05 31.27 -13.38
CA ALA A 155 -15.67 30.22 -14.20
C ALA A 155 -14.53 29.57 -15.02
N CYS A 156 -14.47 28.24 -15.14
CA CYS A 156 -13.90 27.57 -16.32
C CYS A 156 -14.61 26.21 -16.56
N ARG A 157 -14.88 25.88 -17.83
CA ARG A 157 -15.94 24.94 -18.27
C ARG A 157 -15.46 23.51 -18.53
N LYS A 158 -16.33 22.58 -18.09
CA LYS A 158 -16.74 21.28 -18.67
C LYS A 158 -15.66 20.23 -18.96
N LEU A 159 -15.45 19.37 -17.95
CA LEU A 159 -15.35 17.92 -18.12
C LEU A 159 -16.48 17.31 -17.27
N HIS A 160 -17.25 16.34 -17.81
CA HIS A 160 -18.30 15.66 -17.05
C HIS A 160 -17.64 14.78 -15.99
N VAL A 161 -17.33 15.40 -14.87
CA VAL A 161 -16.76 14.76 -13.69
C VAL A 161 -17.92 14.49 -12.75
N ILE A 162 -18.09 13.23 -12.35
CA ILE A 162 -19.05 12.85 -11.31
C ILE A 162 -18.61 13.55 -10.02
N ASN A 163 -19.22 14.69 -9.77
CA ASN A 163 -19.01 15.55 -8.62
C ASN A 163 -19.79 14.93 -7.45
N ARG A 164 -19.15 14.14 -6.59
CA ARG A 164 -19.76 13.61 -5.36
C ARG A 164 -19.01 14.21 -4.15
N PRO A 165 -19.62 15.13 -3.38
CA PRO A 165 -18.99 15.78 -2.21
C PRO A 165 -18.64 14.83 -1.04
N ASP A 166 -18.83 13.52 -1.20
CA ASP A 166 -18.75 12.52 -0.13
C ASP A 166 -17.69 11.44 -0.39
N PHE A 167 -16.59 11.72 -1.11
CA PHE A 167 -15.58 10.69 -1.47
C PHE A 167 -15.10 9.89 -0.25
N PHE A 168 -14.79 10.60 0.84
CA PHE A 168 -14.31 10.02 2.11
C PHE A 168 -15.43 9.51 3.03
N LEU A 169 -16.69 9.66 2.61
CA LEU A 169 -17.90 9.26 3.33
C LEU A 169 -17.86 9.67 4.81
N ASP A 170 -17.71 8.72 5.72
CA ASP A 170 -17.71 8.88 7.18
C ASP A 170 -16.32 8.82 7.83
N THR A 171 -15.25 8.94 7.02
CA THR A 171 -13.87 9.11 7.52
C THR A 171 -13.75 10.40 8.32
N LYS A 172 -13.05 10.33 9.45
CA LYS A 172 -12.85 11.47 10.34
C LYS A 172 -11.39 11.88 10.37
N VAL A 173 -11.16 13.19 10.34
CA VAL A 173 -9.92 13.78 10.84
C VAL A 173 -10.10 13.96 12.34
N LEU A 174 -9.12 13.51 13.11
CA LEU A 174 -9.12 13.61 14.56
C LEU A 174 -8.26 14.79 14.99
N ASP A 175 -8.55 15.30 16.18
CA ASP A 175 -7.68 16.28 16.82
C ASP A 175 -6.32 15.64 17.12
N GLN A 176 -5.28 16.44 16.98
CA GLN A 176 -3.93 16.02 17.29
C GLN A 176 -3.74 16.12 18.82
N GLU A 177 -3.65 14.97 19.50
CA GLU A 177 -3.49 14.92 20.96
C GLU A 177 -2.12 15.47 21.41
N ASN A 178 -1.09 15.31 20.57
CA ASN A 178 0.25 15.78 20.86
C ASN A 178 0.64 16.93 19.91
N PRO A 179 0.71 18.19 20.38
CA PRO A 179 0.92 19.36 19.53
C PRO A 179 2.29 19.37 18.84
N ASP A 180 3.24 18.58 19.30
CA ASP A 180 4.56 18.43 18.69
C ASP A 180 4.54 17.54 17.44
N ILE A 181 3.45 16.82 17.18
CA ILE A 181 3.30 15.94 16.03
C ILE A 181 2.61 16.71 14.89
N PRO A 182 3.30 16.94 13.75
CA PRO A 182 2.73 17.67 12.64
C PRO A 182 1.51 16.96 12.01
N GLY A 183 0.51 17.75 11.61
CA GLY A 183 -0.68 17.26 10.93
C GLY A 183 -1.72 16.65 11.85
N HIS A 184 -2.82 16.18 11.24
CA HIS A 184 -3.95 15.61 11.96
C HIS A 184 -4.14 14.13 11.62
N PRO A 185 -4.31 13.25 12.62
CA PRO A 185 -4.65 11.86 12.39
C PRO A 185 -5.96 11.70 11.61
N VAL A 186 -6.08 10.57 10.91
CA VAL A 186 -7.31 10.14 10.25
C VAL A 186 -7.72 8.77 10.76
N ILE A 187 -9.03 8.53 10.83
CA ILE A 187 -9.61 7.20 10.99
C ILE A 187 -10.66 6.98 9.91
N PHE A 188 -10.52 5.88 9.18
CA PHE A 188 -11.49 5.49 8.16
C PHE A 188 -12.81 5.07 8.79
N GLY A 189 -13.90 5.65 8.30
CA GLY A 189 -15.25 5.33 8.75
C GLY A 189 -15.76 4.03 8.12
N PRO A 190 -16.71 3.33 8.76
CA PRO A 190 -17.20 2.04 8.28
C PRO A 190 -17.81 2.09 6.87
N LYS A 191 -18.50 3.18 6.49
CA LYS A 191 -19.04 3.32 5.13
C LYS A 191 -17.93 3.51 4.11
N PHE A 192 -16.90 4.29 4.43
CA PHE A 192 -15.73 4.45 3.57
C PHE A 192 -15.01 3.10 3.34
N VAL A 193 -14.73 2.37 4.43
CA VAL A 193 -14.06 1.06 4.34
C VAL A 193 -14.87 0.11 3.47
N ALA A 194 -16.19 -0.03 3.72
CA ALA A 194 -17.04 -0.96 2.98
C ALA A 194 -17.24 -0.57 1.49
N GLN A 195 -17.39 0.73 1.18
CA GLN A 195 -17.82 1.17 -0.14
C GLN A 195 -16.69 1.66 -1.05
N ARG A 196 -15.47 1.84 -0.51
CA ARG A 196 -14.32 2.35 -1.27
C ARG A 196 -13.09 1.46 -1.19
N LEU A 197 -12.91 0.75 -0.08
CA LEU A 197 -11.72 -0.06 0.13
C LEU A 197 -11.99 -1.57 -0.03
N TYR A 198 -13.12 -2.06 0.48
CA TYR A 198 -13.49 -3.48 0.57
C TYR A 198 -14.72 -3.85 -0.29
N GLN A 199 -15.02 -3.09 -1.34
CA GLN A 199 -16.26 -3.25 -2.12
C GLN A 199 -16.32 -4.53 -2.94
N LEU A 200 -15.18 -5.19 -3.22
CA LEU A 200 -15.09 -6.48 -3.93
C LEU A 200 -14.51 -7.59 -3.05
N SER A 201 -14.12 -7.26 -1.81
CA SER A 201 -13.70 -8.24 -0.82
C SER A 201 -14.89 -9.14 -0.47
N PRO A 202 -14.71 -10.47 -0.47
CA PRO A 202 -15.81 -11.42 -0.56
C PRO A 202 -16.85 -11.26 0.57
N PRO A 203 -18.16 -11.10 0.24
CA PRO A 203 -19.24 -11.15 1.23
C PRO A 203 -19.50 -12.58 1.72
N GLU A 204 -20.07 -12.71 2.93
CA GLU A 204 -20.15 -13.93 3.77
C GLU A 204 -20.80 -15.21 3.18
N VAL A 205 -21.29 -15.25 1.94
CA VAL A 205 -22.07 -16.40 1.48
C VAL A 205 -21.80 -16.78 0.03
N SER A 206 -20.94 -17.78 -0.17
CA SER A 206 -21.14 -18.71 -1.30
C SER A 206 -22.31 -19.60 -0.91
N GLN A 207 -23.47 -19.37 -1.54
CA GLN A 207 -24.70 -20.10 -1.28
C GLN A 207 -24.74 -21.44 -2.05
N THR A 208 -23.57 -22.03 -2.32
CA THR A 208 -23.44 -23.29 -3.05
C THR A 208 -22.54 -24.24 -2.27
N GLU A 209 -23.20 -25.16 -1.57
CA GLU A 209 -22.77 -26.47 -1.10
C GLU A 209 -22.98 -26.71 0.40
N PRO A 210 -23.81 -27.70 0.80
CA PRO A 210 -23.99 -28.05 2.19
C PRO A 210 -22.91 -29.04 2.67
N ARG A 211 -22.40 -28.78 3.88
CA ARG A 211 -21.67 -29.69 4.80
C ARG A 211 -20.17 -29.85 4.61
N SER A 212 -19.41 -29.14 5.44
CA SER A 212 -18.54 -29.74 6.46
C SER A 212 -18.07 -28.67 7.43
N VAL A 213 -17.92 -29.01 8.71
CA VAL A 213 -17.45 -28.10 9.75
C VAL A 213 -16.00 -27.71 9.44
N LEU A 214 -15.77 -26.54 8.85
CA LEU A 214 -14.46 -25.92 8.73
C LEU A 214 -14.67 -24.40 8.68
N LEU A 215 -14.19 -23.70 9.72
CA LEU A 215 -13.91 -22.25 9.80
C LEU A 215 -14.73 -21.38 8.83
N LEU A 216 -15.84 -20.80 9.30
CA LEU A 216 -16.54 -19.72 8.59
C LEU A 216 -15.50 -18.72 8.05
N PRO A 217 -15.53 -18.35 6.76
CA PRO A 217 -14.57 -17.38 6.24
C PRO A 217 -14.72 -16.09 7.04
N VAL A 218 -13.63 -15.66 7.68
CA VAL A 218 -13.56 -14.34 8.30
C VAL A 218 -13.91 -13.33 7.22
N ASN A 219 -15.02 -12.62 7.40
CA ASN A 219 -15.38 -11.51 6.55
C ASN A 219 -14.29 -10.44 6.65
N ASP A 220 -13.55 -10.20 5.56
CA ASP A 220 -12.43 -9.26 5.53
C ASP A 220 -12.86 -7.86 5.99
N LEU A 221 -14.09 -7.44 5.67
CA LEU A 221 -14.65 -6.18 6.13
C LEU A 221 -14.86 -6.19 7.64
N THR A 222 -15.45 -7.25 8.22
CA THR A 222 -15.65 -7.36 9.67
C THR A 222 -14.32 -7.36 10.42
N LEU A 223 -13.31 -8.07 9.88
CA LEU A 223 -11.96 -8.04 10.42
C LEU A 223 -11.38 -6.63 10.38
N ALA A 224 -11.49 -5.95 9.25
CA ALA A 224 -11.00 -4.59 9.07
C ALA A 224 -11.65 -3.60 10.04
N LEU A 225 -12.98 -3.62 10.15
CA LEU A 225 -13.72 -2.74 11.05
C LEU A 225 -13.39 -2.99 12.53
N SER A 226 -12.91 -4.19 12.87
CA SER A 226 -12.48 -4.55 14.23
C SER A 226 -11.02 -4.18 14.54
N LEU A 227 -10.19 -4.01 13.51
CA LEU A 227 -8.73 -3.84 13.67
C LEU A 227 -8.18 -2.49 13.18
N ILE A 228 -8.97 -1.71 12.43
CA ILE A 228 -8.56 -0.40 11.97
C ILE A 228 -8.27 0.52 13.16
N ARG A 229 -7.12 1.21 13.10
CA ARG A 229 -6.68 2.20 14.09
C ARG A 229 -6.54 3.58 13.43
N PRO A 230 -6.64 4.69 14.18
CA PRO A 230 -6.23 5.99 13.66
C PRO A 230 -4.76 5.97 13.19
N ALA A 231 -4.47 6.71 12.12
CA ALA A 231 -3.11 6.85 11.60
C ALA A 231 -2.84 8.29 11.14
N ASN A 232 -1.59 8.73 11.22
CA ASN A 232 -1.16 10.03 10.70
C ASN A 232 -0.48 9.84 9.33
N ARG A 233 -0.73 10.76 8.39
CA ARG A 233 -0.07 10.76 7.08
C ARG A 233 1.34 11.33 7.12
N PHE A 234 1.62 12.14 8.16
CA PHE A 234 2.87 12.87 8.32
C PHE A 234 3.19 13.82 7.15
N ASN A 235 2.20 14.27 6.39
CA ASN A 235 2.42 15.20 5.26
C ASN A 235 3.05 16.53 5.69
N GLU A 236 2.89 16.91 6.96
CA GLU A 236 3.47 18.12 7.52
C GLU A 236 4.90 17.92 8.07
N ASP A 237 5.36 16.68 8.16
CA ASP A 237 6.70 16.30 8.64
C ASP A 237 7.80 16.85 7.69
N PRO A 238 8.91 17.40 8.22
CA PRO A 238 10.00 17.93 7.41
C PRO A 238 10.58 16.91 6.42
N LEU A 239 10.74 15.65 6.80
CA LEU A 239 11.25 14.59 5.94
C LEU A 239 10.28 14.31 4.78
N MET A 240 8.97 14.31 5.04
CA MET A 240 7.97 14.12 3.98
C MET A 240 7.91 15.29 3.00
N LYS A 241 8.31 16.49 3.43
CA LYS A 241 8.34 17.72 2.62
C LYS A 241 9.64 17.94 1.87
N ASP A 242 10.71 17.26 2.24
CA ASP A 242 12.01 17.42 1.61
C ASP A 242 12.00 16.86 0.18
N GLU A 243 12.11 17.75 -0.81
CA GLU A 243 12.15 17.40 -2.23
C GLU A 243 13.47 16.74 -2.64
N ASN A 244 14.51 16.88 -1.81
CA ASN A 244 15.84 16.30 -2.05
C ASN A 244 16.04 14.96 -1.32
N LEU A 245 15.04 14.49 -0.56
CA LEU A 245 15.15 13.25 0.20
C LEU A 245 15.41 12.04 -0.70
N LEU A 246 14.63 11.91 -1.77
CA LEU A 246 14.74 10.79 -2.71
C LEU A 246 15.72 11.17 -3.81
N THR A 247 16.78 10.38 -3.96
CA THR A 247 17.88 10.66 -4.87
C THR A 247 17.94 9.63 -6.01
N GLU A 248 18.59 9.98 -7.12
CA GLU A 248 18.84 9.01 -8.21
C GLU A 248 19.79 7.88 -7.77
N ALA A 249 20.71 8.16 -6.83
CA ALA A 249 21.66 7.18 -6.32
C ALA A 249 21.04 6.22 -5.28
N GLY A 250 20.05 6.70 -4.51
CA GLY A 250 19.27 5.91 -3.55
C GLY A 250 18.05 5.29 -4.22
N TYR A 251 16.88 5.86 -3.95
CA TYR A 251 15.57 5.39 -4.43
C TYR A 251 15.50 5.23 -5.95
N GLY A 252 16.12 6.15 -6.70
CA GLY A 252 16.18 6.14 -8.16
C GLY A 252 16.91 4.95 -8.77
N SER A 253 17.89 4.41 -8.04
CA SER A 253 18.70 3.28 -8.50
C SER A 253 17.98 1.93 -8.39
N VAL A 254 16.91 1.86 -7.58
CA VAL A 254 16.16 0.65 -7.32
C VAL A 254 15.15 0.39 -8.44
N ARG A 255 15.02 -0.88 -8.84
CA ARG A 255 13.96 -1.32 -9.78
C ARG A 255 12.58 -1.05 -9.15
N ARG A 256 11.75 -0.26 -9.84
CA ARG A 256 10.41 0.13 -9.37
C ARG A 256 9.34 -0.50 -10.25
N VAL A 257 8.37 -1.13 -9.61
CA VAL A 257 7.21 -1.73 -10.29
C VAL A 257 5.93 -1.20 -9.66
N PHE A 258 5.00 -0.72 -10.46
CA PHE A 258 3.67 -0.34 -10.01
C PHE A 258 2.67 -1.40 -10.45
N VAL A 259 1.86 -1.91 -9.52
CA VAL A 259 0.75 -2.81 -9.77
C VAL A 259 -0.55 -2.00 -9.70
N VAL A 260 -1.11 -1.70 -10.87
CA VAL A 260 -2.36 -0.97 -11.01
C VAL A 260 -3.53 -1.88 -10.65
N VAL A 261 -4.43 -1.36 -9.82
CA VAL A 261 -5.68 -2.04 -9.46
C VAL A 261 -6.83 -1.29 -10.11
N GLU A 262 -7.45 -1.87 -11.14
CA GLU A 262 -8.40 -1.18 -12.01
C GLU A 262 -9.71 -0.79 -11.31
N ASP A 263 -10.24 -1.69 -10.47
CA ASP A 263 -11.52 -1.47 -9.77
C ASP A 263 -11.35 -0.78 -8.40
N ASP A 264 -10.19 -0.19 -8.14
CA ASP A 264 -9.92 0.55 -6.91
C ASP A 264 -10.78 1.82 -6.85
N LEU A 265 -11.58 1.94 -5.79
CA LEU A 265 -12.41 3.13 -5.52
C LEU A 265 -11.82 4.04 -4.44
N GLY A 266 -10.77 3.60 -3.74
CA GLY A 266 -10.01 4.36 -2.75
C GLY A 266 -8.93 5.22 -3.39
N ILE A 267 -8.18 4.66 -4.34
CA ILE A 267 -7.24 5.37 -5.22
C ILE A 267 -7.56 4.97 -6.66
N PRO A 268 -8.45 5.70 -7.37
CA PRO A 268 -8.88 5.29 -8.69
C PRO A 268 -7.72 5.09 -9.68
N ALA A 269 -7.86 4.12 -10.58
CA ALA A 269 -6.77 3.70 -11.47
C ALA A 269 -6.23 4.82 -12.37
N GLU A 270 -7.02 5.85 -12.67
CA GLU A 270 -6.56 7.07 -13.35
C GLU A 270 -5.53 7.83 -12.50
N PHE A 271 -5.77 7.98 -11.19
CA PHE A 271 -4.83 8.61 -10.26
C PHE A 271 -3.57 7.76 -10.10
N GLN A 272 -3.71 6.44 -10.02
CA GLN A 272 -2.56 5.52 -9.99
C GLN A 272 -1.66 5.74 -11.21
N ARG A 273 -2.23 5.72 -12.43
CA ARG A 273 -1.48 5.97 -13.67
C ARG A 273 -0.86 7.37 -13.73
N ARG A 274 -1.54 8.36 -13.18
CA ARG A 274 -1.00 9.71 -13.11
C ARG A 274 0.22 9.81 -12.21
N MET A 275 0.20 9.15 -11.04
CA MET A 275 1.38 9.07 -10.18
C MET A 275 2.56 8.40 -10.91
N ILE A 276 2.28 7.33 -11.66
CA ILE A 276 3.29 6.68 -12.50
C ILE A 276 3.88 7.68 -13.51
N ALA A 277 3.04 8.45 -14.20
CA ALA A 277 3.50 9.44 -15.19
C ALA A 277 4.30 10.61 -14.59
N LEU A 278 4.18 10.87 -13.28
CA LEU A 278 4.94 11.90 -12.57
C LEU A 278 6.32 11.41 -12.11
N SER A 279 6.54 10.09 -12.05
CA SER A 279 7.85 9.53 -11.75
C SER A 279 8.74 9.58 -12.99
N PRO A 280 10.02 10.01 -12.88
CA PRO A 280 10.97 9.93 -13.98
C PRO A 280 11.14 8.47 -14.46
N ALA A 281 11.64 8.32 -15.69
CA ALA A 281 11.66 7.07 -16.45
C ALA A 281 12.19 5.85 -15.67
N GLY A 282 11.64 4.67 -15.96
CA GLY A 282 12.10 3.39 -15.40
C GLY A 282 11.16 2.72 -14.40
N VAL A 283 9.90 3.16 -14.30
CA VAL A 283 8.86 2.41 -13.56
C VAL A 283 8.22 1.40 -14.49
N GLU A 284 8.31 0.12 -14.12
CA GLU A 284 7.57 -0.95 -14.77
C GLU A 284 6.11 -0.94 -14.30
N VAL A 285 5.18 -1.22 -15.20
CA VAL A 285 3.75 -1.21 -14.86
C VAL A 285 3.17 -2.60 -15.12
N GLU A 286 2.62 -3.19 -14.07
CA GLU A 286 1.69 -4.30 -14.16
C GLU A 286 0.28 -3.79 -13.82
N ALA A 287 -0.75 -4.48 -14.32
CA ALA A 287 -2.13 -4.19 -13.95
C ALA A 287 -2.82 -5.50 -13.60
N MET A 288 -3.59 -5.51 -12.51
CA MET A 288 -4.45 -6.63 -12.17
C MET A 288 -5.61 -6.74 -13.16
N ASP A 289 -6.11 -7.95 -13.36
CA ASP A 289 -7.20 -8.20 -14.28
C ASP A 289 -8.47 -7.51 -13.79
N ALA A 290 -9.14 -6.80 -14.70
CA ALA A 290 -10.38 -6.09 -14.40
C ALA A 290 -11.48 -7.04 -13.90
N GLY A 291 -12.33 -6.55 -13.00
CA GLY A 291 -13.49 -7.27 -12.49
C GLY A 291 -13.23 -8.11 -11.24
N GLY A 292 -12.40 -7.65 -10.30
CA GLY A 292 -12.40 -8.30 -8.98
C GLY A 292 -11.33 -7.94 -7.96
N ALA A 293 -10.41 -7.03 -8.24
CA ALA A 293 -9.51 -6.51 -7.20
C ALA A 293 -9.97 -5.11 -6.75
N ASP A 294 -10.35 -4.96 -5.47
CA ASP A 294 -10.59 -3.65 -4.88
C ASP A 294 -9.27 -3.07 -4.31
N HIS A 295 -9.36 -1.93 -3.60
CA HIS A 295 -8.18 -1.31 -2.98
C HIS A 295 -7.39 -2.31 -2.12
N MET A 296 -8.06 -3.29 -1.52
CA MET A 296 -7.47 -4.35 -0.73
C MET A 296 -7.19 -5.60 -1.58
N ALA A 297 -6.47 -5.43 -2.69
CA ALA A 297 -6.11 -6.48 -3.63
C ALA A 297 -5.50 -7.73 -2.96
N MET A 298 -4.75 -7.55 -1.85
CA MET A 298 -4.18 -8.64 -1.07
C MET A 298 -5.22 -9.49 -0.31
N LEU A 299 -6.47 -9.05 -0.26
CA LEU A 299 -7.61 -9.72 0.38
C LEU A 299 -8.66 -10.15 -0.65
N SER A 300 -9.00 -9.29 -1.61
CA SER A 300 -10.02 -9.57 -2.63
C SER A 300 -9.49 -10.51 -3.72
N ARG A 301 -8.21 -10.38 -4.12
CA ARG A 301 -7.53 -11.25 -5.10
C ARG A 301 -6.09 -11.61 -4.70
N PRO A 302 -5.91 -12.30 -3.55
CA PRO A 302 -4.59 -12.63 -3.04
C PRO A 302 -3.77 -13.45 -4.04
N GLU A 303 -4.36 -14.44 -4.70
CA GLU A 303 -3.59 -15.39 -5.52
C GLU A 303 -3.07 -14.76 -6.81
N GLU A 304 -3.86 -13.89 -7.42
CA GLU A 304 -3.43 -13.11 -8.59
C GLU A 304 -2.31 -12.13 -8.21
N LEU A 305 -2.48 -11.41 -7.09
CA LEU A 305 -1.44 -10.51 -6.59
C LEU A 305 -0.15 -11.27 -6.31
N VAL A 306 -0.23 -12.43 -5.65
CA VAL A 306 0.91 -13.27 -5.31
C VAL A 306 1.63 -13.78 -6.57
N GLU A 307 0.90 -14.20 -7.60
CA GLU A 307 1.49 -14.62 -8.88
C GLU A 307 2.33 -13.49 -9.49
N ARG A 308 1.79 -12.26 -9.51
CA ARG A 308 2.49 -11.08 -10.01
C ARG A 308 3.73 -10.77 -9.18
N LEU A 309 3.61 -10.77 -7.86
CA LEU A 309 4.75 -10.54 -6.95
C LEU A 309 5.87 -11.55 -7.15
N ILE A 310 5.54 -12.83 -7.34
CA ILE A 310 6.53 -13.88 -7.62
C ILE A 310 7.19 -13.64 -8.98
N ARG A 311 6.42 -13.31 -10.01
CA ARG A 311 6.96 -13.00 -11.35
C ARG A 311 7.91 -11.81 -11.32
N ILE A 312 7.54 -10.73 -10.63
CA ILE A 312 8.39 -9.56 -10.42
C ILE A 312 9.70 -9.98 -9.74
N ALA A 313 9.62 -10.80 -8.70
CA ALA A 313 10.78 -11.27 -7.95
C ALA A 313 11.70 -12.20 -8.78
N ASP A 314 11.13 -13.10 -9.59
CA ASP A 314 11.89 -13.98 -10.48
C ASP A 314 12.70 -13.16 -11.51
N ASN A 315 12.09 -12.10 -12.06
CA ASN A 315 12.77 -11.18 -12.98
C ASN A 315 13.96 -10.44 -12.35
N CYS A 316 14.04 -10.33 -11.01
CA CYS A 316 15.18 -9.72 -10.33
C CYS A 316 16.42 -10.64 -10.28
N VAL A 317 16.25 -11.96 -10.36
CA VAL A 317 17.34 -12.95 -10.29
C VAL A 317 17.96 -13.21 -11.67
N ASP A 318 17.14 -13.13 -12.72
CA ASP A 318 17.55 -13.53 -14.07
C ASP A 318 18.31 -12.44 -14.85
N GLY A 319 18.62 -11.29 -14.24
CA GLY A 319 19.49 -10.26 -14.82
C GLY A 319 19.00 -9.66 -16.16
N ARG A 320 17.71 -9.83 -16.51
CA ARG A 320 17.12 -9.24 -17.71
C ARG A 320 16.74 -7.79 -17.42
N VAL A 321 17.73 -6.91 -17.61
CA VAL A 321 17.53 -5.49 -17.95
C VAL A 321 17.43 -5.38 -19.46
#